data_AF-A0A521C184-F1
#
_entry.id   AF-A0A521C184-F1
#
_cell.length_a   1.000
_cell.length_b   1.000
_cell.length_c   1.000
_cell.angle_alpha   90.00
_cell.angle_beta   90.00
_cell.angle_gamma   90.00
#
_symmetry.space_group_name_H-M   'P 1'
#
loop_
_entity.id
_entity.type
_entity.pdbx_description
1 polymer ?
#
loop_
_entity_poly.entity_id
_entity_poly.type
_entity_poly.pdbx_seq_one_letter_code
_entity_poly.pdbx_strand_id
1 'polypeptide(L)'
;MSRLPSPGALVPARAVFLAAAIVLAAVLGGAVAAVEGGTEAGAGTDSGVDGSGSIDAVNATGDAVVDVSDYDPDRPTEPGVARVVSDGDATAGNASSDDGAAGGDAETYDDLADAVDAAEAGDVVEVSGVLEPADPVVVDARNVTIRGGGAEAAMIDGGGDDTVVSVRAPNVTVEGLRIHDSGEDLESEDAGVFLAENADGAVLADLYLSDVAFGVWVNGADAVTVRDSRIEGTEDPSFVDRGNGINLWETTGSEIRNNEITGVRDGIYFSWASNVETTGNTLWDLRYGVHYMYSDDNRLADNVAVGNDVGYALMVSEGVEAVNNTAVANRGKSGHGILLKEIEDSVVSDNDLVANDRGLFLYNAQHNEVRGNLVYANGVGVHHSADTQGTAVVGNDFVDNGEQVLTTTRELLAWNGTTRGNHWSDARVADSDGDGVGEARHRPAGAAERLVQEHPTAAVFATGPAFDAIRLVESRFPVVETAGVVDHRPLATPSHDLESYRPYAAAVDPAVEYDDDPGDEHH
;
A
#
# COMPACT_ATOMS: atom_id res chain seq x y z
N MET A 1 -6.32 -40.00 31.56
CA MET A 1 -7.04 -41.27 31.26
C MET A 1 -6.97 -41.52 29.76
N SER A 2 -5.98 -42.30 29.29
CA SER A 2 -6.16 -43.53 28.48
C SER A 2 -7.15 -43.37 27.30
N ARG A 3 -6.75 -43.45 26.02
CA ARG A 3 -6.05 -44.57 25.37
C ARG A 3 -5.40 -44.14 24.03
N LEU A 4 -4.19 -44.64 23.78
CA LEU A 4 -3.55 -44.71 22.46
C LEU A 4 -4.23 -45.76 21.56
N PRO A 5 -4.29 -45.56 20.23
CA PRO A 5 -4.37 -46.65 19.26
C PRO A 5 -2.98 -47.04 18.73
N SER A 6 -2.87 -48.32 18.38
CA SER A 6 -1.68 -49.09 17.97
C SER A 6 -1.14 -48.75 16.56
N PRO A 7 0.14 -49.03 16.27
CA PRO A 7 0.75 -48.87 14.95
C PRO A 7 0.43 -50.08 14.06
N GLY A 8 -0.15 -49.86 12.88
CA GLY A 8 -0.41 -50.95 11.95
C GLY A 8 -1.23 -50.59 10.71
N ALA A 9 -0.63 -49.85 9.77
CA ALA A 9 -1.01 -49.87 8.35
C ALA A 9 0.14 -49.30 7.49
N LEU A 10 1.25 -50.03 7.42
CA LEU A 10 2.26 -49.82 6.39
C LEU A 10 1.67 -50.28 5.04
N VAL A 11 1.17 -49.35 4.24
CA VAL A 11 1.07 -49.57 2.79
C VAL A 11 2.49 -49.42 2.24
N PRO A 12 3.07 -50.42 1.56
CA PRO A 12 4.44 -50.33 1.12
C PRO A 12 4.53 -49.34 -0.05
N ALA A 13 5.50 -48.43 0.03
CA ALA A 13 5.94 -47.48 -0.99
C ALA A 13 6.40 -48.11 -2.33
N ARG A 14 5.98 -49.34 -2.64
CA ARG A 14 6.27 -50.06 -3.90
C ARG A 14 5.18 -49.91 -4.96
N ALA A 15 3.98 -49.44 -4.61
CA ALA A 15 2.89 -49.27 -5.58
C ALA A 15 2.99 -47.96 -6.39
N VAL A 16 3.56 -46.90 -5.81
CA VAL A 16 3.73 -45.59 -6.47
C VAL A 16 4.92 -45.59 -7.44
N PHE A 17 6.00 -46.30 -7.11
CA PHE A 17 7.18 -46.41 -7.99
C PHE A 17 6.96 -47.27 -9.24
N LEU A 18 5.96 -48.17 -9.25
CA LEU A 18 5.68 -49.02 -10.41
C LEU A 18 4.94 -48.26 -11.53
N ALA A 19 4.13 -47.26 -11.17
CA ALA A 19 3.46 -46.39 -12.14
C ALA A 19 4.44 -45.43 -12.84
N ALA A 20 5.42 -44.90 -12.11
CA ALA A 20 6.48 -44.04 -12.67
C ALA A 20 7.45 -44.80 -13.61
N ALA A 21 7.73 -46.08 -13.34
CA ALA A 21 8.58 -46.90 -14.19
C ALA A 21 7.94 -47.28 -15.54
N ILE A 22 6.61 -47.38 -15.61
CA ILE A 22 5.88 -47.72 -16.85
C ILE A 22 5.85 -46.52 -17.81
N VAL A 23 5.82 -45.29 -17.30
CA VAL A 23 5.88 -44.07 -18.13
C VAL A 23 7.30 -43.84 -18.66
N LEU A 24 8.34 -44.11 -17.86
CA LEU A 24 9.74 -43.94 -18.28
C LEU A 24 10.16 -44.92 -19.40
N ALA A 25 9.58 -46.12 -19.43
CA ALA A 25 9.82 -47.11 -20.49
C ALA A 25 9.15 -46.77 -21.83
N ALA A 26 8.08 -45.96 -21.83
CA ALA A 26 7.38 -45.54 -23.05
C ALA A 26 8.07 -44.34 -23.74
N VAL A 27 8.80 -43.50 -23.01
CA VAL A 27 9.47 -42.30 -23.54
C VAL A 27 10.86 -42.60 -24.13
N LEU A 28 11.52 -43.69 -23.71
CA LEU A 28 12.85 -44.08 -24.19
C LEU A 28 12.85 -45.04 -25.40
N GLY A 29 11.67 -45.38 -25.94
CA GLY A 29 11.49 -46.36 -27.03
C GLY A 29 11.30 -45.80 -28.45
N GLY A 30 11.28 -44.47 -28.64
CA GLY A 30 11.09 -43.82 -29.95
C GLY A 30 12.41 -43.36 -30.57
N ALA A 31 12.80 -43.99 -31.68
CA ALA A 31 14.14 -43.94 -32.25
C ALA A 31 14.54 -42.62 -32.98
N VAL A 32 15.83 -42.34 -32.81
CA VAL A 32 16.81 -41.62 -33.66
C VAL A 32 16.64 -41.83 -35.18
N ALA A 33 16.71 -40.75 -36.00
CA ALA A 33 17.75 -40.52 -37.04
C ALA A 33 17.36 -39.50 -38.16
N ALA A 34 18.27 -38.54 -38.41
CA ALA A 34 18.66 -37.84 -39.67
C ALA A 34 18.79 -36.31 -39.44
N VAL A 35 19.97 -35.70 -39.23
CA VAL A 35 21.18 -35.48 -40.07
C VAL A 35 21.10 -34.25 -41.00
N GLU A 36 21.87 -33.22 -40.58
CA GLU A 36 22.72 -32.25 -41.31
C GLU A 36 22.22 -31.07 -42.18
N GLY A 37 22.91 -29.95 -41.98
CA GLY A 37 23.06 -28.76 -42.84
C GLY A 37 22.36 -27.52 -42.27
N GLY A 38 22.95 -26.35 -42.07
CA GLY A 38 24.21 -25.73 -42.45
C GLY A 38 24.09 -24.22 -42.11
N THR A 39 25.23 -23.58 -41.89
CA THR A 39 25.47 -22.18 -41.51
C THR A 39 24.78 -21.09 -42.36
N GLU A 40 24.42 -19.94 -41.77
CA GLU A 40 25.09 -18.63 -41.97
C GLU A 40 24.36 -17.46 -41.27
N ALA A 41 25.16 -16.46 -40.90
CA ALA A 41 24.80 -15.22 -40.23
C ALA A 41 24.23 -14.15 -41.18
N GLY A 42 23.44 -13.22 -40.65
CA GLY A 42 23.04 -12.01 -41.36
C GLY A 42 22.64 -10.89 -40.38
N ALA A 43 23.51 -9.88 -40.25
CA ALA A 43 23.27 -8.63 -39.56
C ALA A 43 22.69 -7.57 -40.53
N GLY A 44 21.91 -6.61 -40.03
CA GLY A 44 21.46 -5.40 -40.74
C GLY A 44 20.08 -4.92 -40.29
N THR A 45 19.99 -4.08 -39.25
CA THR A 45 19.83 -2.60 -39.27
C THR A 45 18.41 -2.06 -39.54
N ASP A 46 17.85 -1.48 -38.47
CA ASP A 46 17.28 -0.12 -38.35
C ASP A 46 16.06 0.30 -39.18
N SER A 47 14.95 0.64 -38.49
CA SER A 47 14.30 1.96 -38.56
C SER A 47 13.15 2.04 -37.55
N GLY A 48 13.25 2.95 -36.59
CA GLY A 48 12.26 3.18 -35.53
C GLY A 48 11.02 3.97 -35.94
N VAL A 49 10.07 4.06 -34.99
CA VAL A 49 9.15 5.19 -34.77
C VAL A 49 8.81 5.24 -33.28
N ASP A 50 9.11 6.39 -32.67
CA ASP A 50 8.80 6.82 -31.29
C ASP A 50 7.30 6.94 -31.01
N GLY A 51 6.92 6.80 -29.73
CA GLY A 51 5.70 7.42 -29.23
C GLY A 51 5.10 6.91 -27.91
N SER A 52 5.83 6.95 -26.79
CA SER A 52 5.22 7.09 -25.47
C SER A 52 6.22 7.71 -24.50
N GLY A 53 5.86 8.84 -23.89
CA GLY A 53 6.71 9.58 -22.97
C GLY A 53 7.04 8.75 -21.74
N SER A 54 8.33 8.44 -21.58
CA SER A 54 8.90 7.93 -20.34
C SER A 54 9.06 9.08 -19.35
N ILE A 55 8.57 8.87 -18.15
CA ILE A 55 9.01 9.60 -16.96
C ILE A 55 10.50 9.30 -16.80
N ASP A 56 11.31 10.32 -16.56
CA ASP A 56 12.77 10.21 -16.41
C ASP A 56 13.13 9.30 -15.22
N ALA A 57 13.41 8.03 -15.50
CA ALA A 57 14.01 7.10 -14.56
C ALA A 57 15.50 6.96 -14.87
N VAL A 58 16.34 7.78 -14.21
CA VAL A 58 17.75 7.46 -14.03
C VAL A 58 18.24 8.02 -12.69
N ASN A 59 18.41 7.17 -11.69
CA ASN A 59 19.54 7.32 -10.79
C ASN A 59 20.29 5.98 -10.69
N ALA A 60 21.48 5.96 -11.29
CA ALA A 60 22.42 4.84 -11.31
C ALA A 60 23.43 4.96 -10.15
N THR A 61 22.93 5.35 -8.98
CA THR A 61 23.60 5.31 -7.68
C THR A 61 22.81 4.30 -6.86
N GLY A 62 23.45 3.43 -6.10
CA GLY A 62 22.78 2.38 -5.30
C GLY A 62 21.99 2.94 -4.11
N ASP A 63 21.20 3.98 -4.34
CA ASP A 63 20.30 4.60 -3.38
C ASP A 63 19.00 3.77 -3.29
N ALA A 64 18.35 3.83 -2.14
CA ALA A 64 17.08 3.14 -1.91
C ALA A 64 16.00 3.67 -2.87
N VAL A 65 15.17 2.80 -3.46
CA VAL A 65 14.05 3.20 -4.32
C VAL A 65 13.05 4.05 -3.55
N VAL A 66 12.91 3.76 -2.26
CA VAL A 66 12.14 4.55 -1.31
C VAL A 66 13.10 5.14 -0.29
N ASP A 67 13.21 6.46 -0.30
CA ASP A 67 13.89 7.25 0.72
C ASP A 67 12.82 7.87 1.62
N VAL A 68 12.77 7.45 2.88
CA VAL A 68 11.89 8.04 3.89
C VAL A 68 12.62 9.21 4.52
N SER A 69 11.99 10.38 4.51
CA SER A 69 12.57 11.63 4.98
C SER A 69 12.89 11.58 6.48
N ASP A 70 14.09 12.01 6.89
CA ASP A 70 14.49 12.23 8.29
C ASP A 70 14.15 13.66 8.78
N TYR A 71 13.23 14.34 8.09
CA TYR A 71 12.83 15.71 8.39
C TYR A 71 12.23 15.84 9.80
N ASP A 72 13.02 16.44 10.69
CA ASP A 72 12.64 16.90 12.02
C ASP A 72 13.01 18.39 12.10
N PRO A 73 12.07 19.32 11.81
CA PRO A 73 12.36 20.75 11.78
C PRO A 73 12.66 21.28 13.19
N ASP A 74 13.57 22.25 13.32
CA ASP A 74 13.87 22.86 14.61
C ASP A 74 12.57 23.39 15.28
N ARG A 75 12.42 23.16 16.59
CA ARG A 75 11.26 23.67 17.34
C ARG A 75 11.41 25.17 17.60
N PRO A 76 10.38 26.01 17.35
CA PRO A 76 10.39 27.39 17.79
C PRO A 76 10.52 27.45 19.32
N THR A 77 11.25 28.44 19.84
CA THR A 77 11.49 28.59 21.29
C THR A 77 11.01 29.92 21.86
N GLU A 78 10.70 30.87 20.99
CA GLU A 78 10.22 32.18 21.43
C GLU A 78 8.73 32.11 21.76
N PRO A 79 8.26 32.83 22.81
CA PRO A 79 6.84 32.95 23.11
C PRO A 79 6.06 33.41 21.89
N GLY A 80 4.93 32.75 21.65
CA GLY A 80 4.11 32.96 20.48
C GLY A 80 3.13 34.10 20.61
N VAL A 81 2.62 34.51 19.46
CA VAL A 81 1.63 35.57 19.30
C VAL A 81 0.71 35.21 18.14
N ALA A 82 -0.59 35.42 18.34
CA ALA A 82 -1.61 35.32 17.29
C ALA A 82 -2.09 36.71 16.87
N ARG A 83 -2.25 36.93 15.56
CA ARG A 83 -2.71 38.20 14.99
C ARG A 83 -3.91 37.98 14.07
N VAL A 84 -5.04 38.61 14.37
CA VAL A 84 -6.25 38.55 13.54
C VAL A 84 -6.19 39.63 12.46
N VAL A 85 -6.36 39.22 11.21
CA VAL A 85 -6.32 40.06 10.02
C VAL A 85 -7.63 39.91 9.28
N SER A 86 -8.46 40.95 9.33
CA SER A 86 -9.76 40.87 8.67
C SER A 86 -9.66 40.97 7.15
N ASP A 87 -10.53 40.24 6.43
CA ASP A 87 -10.58 40.16 4.96
C ASP A 87 -10.66 41.55 4.27
N GLY A 88 -11.18 42.56 4.98
CA GLY A 88 -11.22 43.95 4.52
C GLY A 88 -9.86 44.63 4.32
N ASP A 89 -8.77 44.11 4.90
CA ASP A 89 -7.44 44.73 4.90
C ASP A 89 -6.48 44.11 3.86
N ALA A 90 -6.76 42.89 3.38
CA ALA A 90 -5.92 42.16 2.41
C ALA A 90 -5.96 42.75 0.98
N THR A 91 -6.87 43.68 0.69
CA THR A 91 -6.97 44.35 -0.64
C THR A 91 -6.18 45.67 -0.74
N ALA A 92 -5.54 46.14 0.32
CA ALA A 92 -4.74 47.37 0.33
C ALA A 92 -3.30 47.18 -0.20
N GLY A 93 -3.14 46.40 -1.27
CA GLY A 93 -1.84 46.03 -1.84
C GLY A 93 -1.51 46.66 -3.19
N ASN A 94 -2.18 47.72 -3.67
CA ASN A 94 -1.72 48.53 -4.81
C ASN A 94 -2.50 49.85 -4.96
N ALA A 95 -2.26 50.84 -4.09
CA ALA A 95 -2.66 52.22 -4.38
C ALA A 95 -1.66 53.21 -3.78
N SER A 96 -1.33 54.21 -4.59
CA SER A 96 -0.30 55.22 -4.39
C SER A 96 -0.42 56.03 -3.10
N SER A 97 0.76 56.43 -2.62
CA SER A 97 1.04 57.52 -1.68
C SER A 97 -0.03 58.61 -1.52
N ASP A 98 -0.21 59.00 -0.25
CA ASP A 98 -0.69 60.30 0.24
C ASP A 98 -2.22 60.43 0.43
N ASP A 99 -2.73 59.86 1.53
CA ASP A 99 -3.48 60.58 2.57
C ASP A 99 -3.88 59.59 3.68
N GLY A 100 -3.81 60.02 4.94
CA GLY A 100 -4.04 59.19 6.12
C GLY A 100 -5.43 58.55 6.13
N ALA A 101 -5.47 57.24 5.90
CA ALA A 101 -6.60 56.35 6.18
C ALA A 101 -6.11 55.29 7.16
N ALA A 102 -6.84 55.12 8.26
CA ALA A 102 -6.58 54.11 9.27
C ALA A 102 -6.55 52.72 8.62
N GLY A 103 -5.38 52.07 8.62
CA GLY A 103 -5.32 50.61 8.51
C GLY A 103 -6.04 50.04 9.71
N GLY A 104 -6.87 49.02 9.51
CA GLY A 104 -7.52 48.35 10.63
C GLY A 104 -6.44 47.84 11.59
N ASP A 105 -6.56 48.16 12.87
CA ASP A 105 -5.60 47.70 13.86
C ASP A 105 -5.73 46.18 13.95
N ALA A 106 -4.74 45.44 13.43
CA ALA A 106 -4.70 43.99 13.61
C ALA A 106 -4.62 43.68 15.10
N GLU A 107 -5.67 43.04 15.62
CA GLU A 107 -5.73 42.66 17.03
C GLU A 107 -4.74 41.53 17.29
N THR A 108 -4.03 41.65 18.41
CA THR A 108 -2.92 40.77 18.78
C THR A 108 -3.27 40.10 20.10
N TYR A 109 -3.06 38.80 20.18
CA TYR A 109 -3.42 37.96 21.32
C TYR A 109 -2.21 37.10 21.71
N ASP A 110 -2.04 36.91 23.02
CA ASP A 110 -1.02 36.01 23.59
C ASP A 110 -1.55 34.56 23.71
N ASP A 111 -2.84 34.35 23.41
CA ASP A 111 -3.52 33.05 23.44
C ASP A 111 -4.24 32.83 22.09
N LEU A 112 -4.14 31.61 21.53
CA LEU A 112 -4.71 31.30 20.22
C LEU A 112 -6.23 31.12 20.26
N ALA A 113 -6.78 30.56 21.33
CA ALA A 113 -8.22 30.38 21.47
C ALA A 113 -8.93 31.74 21.50
N ASP A 114 -8.38 32.69 22.26
CA ASP A 114 -8.87 34.08 22.28
C ASP A 114 -8.85 34.74 20.89
N ALA A 115 -7.80 34.50 20.09
CA ALA A 115 -7.69 35.05 18.74
C ALA A 115 -8.70 34.44 17.77
N VAL A 116 -8.91 33.13 17.85
CA VAL A 116 -9.87 32.40 17.01
C VAL A 116 -11.31 32.78 17.39
N ASP A 117 -11.62 32.92 18.68
CA ASP A 117 -12.93 33.36 19.17
C ASP A 117 -13.29 34.78 18.69
N ALA A 118 -12.28 35.64 18.52
CA ALA A 118 -12.44 36.99 18.01
C ALA A 118 -12.55 37.07 16.47
N ALA A 119 -12.10 36.04 15.75
CA ALA A 119 -12.06 36.04 14.29
C ALA A 119 -13.49 35.98 13.69
N GLU A 120 -13.76 36.86 12.72
CA GLU A 120 -14.99 36.81 11.94
C GLU A 120 -14.85 35.93 10.69
N ALA A 121 -15.97 35.64 10.05
CA ALA A 121 -15.98 34.79 8.86
C ALA A 121 -15.14 35.39 7.72
N GLY A 122 -14.12 34.66 7.27
CA GLY A 122 -13.16 35.09 6.25
C GLY A 122 -11.85 35.67 6.78
N ASP A 123 -11.73 35.86 8.10
CA ASP A 123 -10.52 36.41 8.70
C ASP A 123 -9.36 35.42 8.67
N VAL A 124 -8.13 35.97 8.72
CA VAL A 124 -6.89 35.21 8.84
C VAL A 124 -6.30 35.40 10.22
N VAL A 125 -6.06 34.30 10.94
CA VAL A 125 -5.34 34.27 12.21
C VAL A 125 -3.90 33.86 11.92
N GLU A 126 -2.98 34.83 11.93
CA GLU A 126 -1.54 34.58 11.75
C GLU A 126 -0.90 34.16 13.07
N VAL A 127 -0.17 33.05 13.07
CA VAL A 127 0.49 32.48 14.25
C VAL A 127 2.01 32.55 14.08
N SER A 128 2.70 32.89 15.16
CA SER A 128 4.16 32.87 15.25
C SER A 128 4.61 32.48 16.66
N GLY A 129 5.83 31.93 16.79
CA GLY A 129 6.37 31.44 18.06
C GLY A 129 5.60 30.23 18.60
N VAL A 130 5.71 30.00 19.92
CA VAL A 130 5.03 28.90 20.63
C VAL A 130 3.81 29.45 21.37
N LEU A 131 2.62 29.00 20.99
CA LEU A 131 1.38 29.25 21.74
C LEU A 131 0.99 27.99 22.51
N GLU A 132 0.71 28.17 23.81
CA GLU A 132 0.20 27.14 24.74
C GLU A 132 -1.22 27.57 25.15
N PRO A 133 -2.27 27.26 24.36
CA PRO A 133 -3.61 27.74 24.62
C PRO A 133 -4.13 27.27 25.99
N ALA A 134 -4.72 28.18 26.76
CA ALA A 134 -5.27 27.82 28.07
C ALA A 134 -6.58 27.01 27.98
N ASP A 135 -7.29 27.16 26.87
CA ASP A 135 -8.53 26.46 26.52
C ASP A 135 -8.37 25.84 25.10
N PRO A 136 -9.13 24.78 24.76
CA PRO A 136 -9.07 24.16 23.43
C PRO A 136 -9.35 25.16 22.29
N VAL A 137 -8.57 25.11 21.21
CA VAL A 137 -8.76 25.99 20.06
C VAL A 137 -9.94 25.49 19.21
N VAL A 138 -11.06 26.21 19.24
CA VAL A 138 -12.28 25.85 18.53
C VAL A 138 -12.60 26.85 17.43
N VAL A 139 -12.62 26.39 16.17
CA VAL A 139 -12.95 27.23 15.00
C VAL A 139 -14.42 27.07 14.62
N ASP A 140 -15.27 27.98 15.12
CA ASP A 140 -16.72 28.03 14.83
C ASP A 140 -17.10 29.00 13.69
N ALA A 141 -16.18 29.87 13.27
CA ALA A 141 -16.40 30.81 12.17
C ALA A 141 -15.99 30.21 10.81
N ARG A 142 -16.90 30.29 9.83
CA ARG A 142 -16.66 29.78 8.46
C ARG A 142 -15.57 30.58 7.74
N ASN A 143 -14.90 29.94 6.79
CA ASN A 143 -13.89 30.57 5.93
C ASN A 143 -12.70 31.18 6.69
N VAL A 144 -12.51 30.86 7.96
CA VAL A 144 -11.34 31.33 8.72
C VAL A 144 -10.09 30.58 8.26
N THR A 145 -8.98 31.29 8.18
CA THR A 145 -7.66 30.70 7.93
C THR A 145 -6.76 30.87 9.15
N ILE A 146 -6.28 29.77 9.74
CA ILE A 146 -5.21 29.80 10.74
C ILE A 146 -3.90 29.48 9.99
N ARG A 147 -2.95 30.42 9.99
CA ARG A 147 -1.72 30.31 9.19
C ARG A 147 -0.47 30.59 10.02
N GLY A 148 0.50 29.71 9.93
CA GLY A 148 1.85 29.93 10.43
C GLY A 148 2.88 30.22 9.34
N GLY A 149 4.10 30.58 9.76
CA GLY A 149 5.25 30.74 8.88
C GLY A 149 6.00 29.45 8.53
N GLY A 150 5.43 28.29 8.86
CA GLY A 150 6.06 26.96 8.80
C GLY A 150 6.31 26.36 10.19
N ALA A 151 6.60 25.05 10.22
CA ALA A 151 6.79 24.26 11.45
C ALA A 151 7.94 24.76 12.37
N GLU A 152 8.92 25.48 11.81
CA GLU A 152 10.03 26.09 12.56
C GLU A 152 9.67 27.46 13.17
N ALA A 153 8.60 28.08 12.69
CA ALA A 153 8.25 29.47 12.99
C ALA A 153 7.00 29.62 13.87
N ALA A 154 6.10 28.63 13.83
CA ALA A 154 4.81 28.69 14.51
C ALA A 154 4.41 27.30 15.03
N MET A 155 4.15 27.23 16.33
CA MET A 155 3.75 26.00 17.02
C MET A 155 2.55 26.26 17.93
N ILE A 156 1.60 25.33 17.89
CA ILE A 156 0.54 25.20 18.87
C ILE A 156 0.88 23.97 19.72
N ASP A 157 1.07 24.18 21.01
CA ASP A 157 1.34 23.13 22.00
C ASP A 157 0.06 22.85 22.79
N GLY A 158 -0.45 21.62 22.68
CA GLY A 158 -1.71 21.20 23.29
C GLY A 158 -1.60 20.79 24.76
N GLY A 159 -0.37 20.58 25.27
CA GLY A 159 -0.12 20.25 26.67
C GLY A 159 -0.59 18.85 27.13
N GLY A 160 -1.01 17.97 26.22
CA GLY A 160 -1.24 16.55 26.49
C GLY A 160 -2.60 16.18 27.09
N ASP A 161 -3.60 17.08 27.11
CA ASP A 161 -4.85 16.85 27.85
C ASP A 161 -6.12 16.73 26.98
N ASP A 162 -6.12 17.10 25.69
CA ASP A 162 -7.29 17.06 24.78
C ASP A 162 -6.87 17.21 23.28
N THR A 163 -7.85 17.28 22.36
CA THR A 163 -7.62 17.74 20.98
C THR A 163 -7.06 19.16 20.92
N VAL A 164 -6.01 19.38 20.11
CA VAL A 164 -5.34 20.69 20.00
C VAL A 164 -6.15 21.71 19.21
N VAL A 165 -6.61 21.35 18.00
CA VAL A 165 -7.44 22.22 17.15
C VAL A 165 -8.72 21.51 16.72
N SER A 166 -9.87 22.06 17.09
CA SER A 166 -11.19 21.58 16.69
C SER A 166 -11.83 22.50 15.66
N VAL A 167 -12.02 22.02 14.43
CA VAL A 167 -12.74 22.76 13.38
C VAL A 167 -14.20 22.32 13.35
N ARG A 168 -15.10 23.30 13.51
CA ARG A 168 -16.56 23.11 13.56
C ARG A 168 -17.29 24.03 12.59
N ALA A 169 -16.61 24.45 11.54
CA ALA A 169 -17.17 25.34 10.55
C ALA A 169 -16.62 25.03 9.14
N PRO A 170 -17.40 25.28 8.09
CA PRO A 170 -17.01 24.91 6.74
C PRO A 170 -15.95 25.86 6.16
N ASN A 171 -15.18 25.33 5.21
CA ASN A 171 -14.12 26.00 4.45
C ASN A 171 -13.04 26.65 5.34
N VAL A 172 -12.78 26.08 6.50
CA VAL A 172 -11.66 26.51 7.37
C VAL A 172 -10.36 25.99 6.78
N THR A 173 -9.33 26.82 6.79
CA THR A 173 -7.96 26.44 6.42
C THR A 173 -7.05 26.48 7.63
N VAL A 174 -6.27 25.43 7.86
CA VAL A 174 -5.21 25.39 8.87
C VAL A 174 -3.92 25.03 8.14
N GLU A 175 -2.94 25.94 8.14
CA GLU A 175 -1.74 25.73 7.32
C GLU A 175 -0.43 26.30 7.87
N GLY A 176 0.68 25.64 7.55
CA GLY A 176 2.03 26.13 7.84
C GLY A 176 2.36 26.16 9.34
N LEU A 177 1.89 25.18 10.10
CA LEU A 177 2.00 25.13 11.56
C LEU A 177 2.64 23.82 12.02
N ARG A 178 3.35 23.88 13.15
CA ARG A 178 3.57 22.71 14.00
C ARG A 178 2.41 22.60 15.00
N ILE A 179 1.83 21.40 15.12
CA ILE A 179 0.80 21.07 16.12
C ILE A 179 1.37 19.92 16.95
N HIS A 180 1.45 20.11 18.27
CA HIS A 180 2.18 19.21 19.15
C HIS A 180 1.40 18.87 20.42
N ASP A 181 1.65 17.67 20.95
CA ASP A 181 1.26 17.27 22.30
C ASP A 181 -0.27 17.28 22.50
N SER A 182 -0.98 16.46 21.70
CA SER A 182 -2.41 16.24 21.93
C SER A 182 -2.63 15.33 23.14
N GLY A 183 -3.86 15.29 23.64
CA GLY A 183 -4.31 14.22 24.53
C GLY A 183 -4.20 12.82 23.89
N GLU A 184 -4.49 11.82 24.69
CA GLU A 184 -4.23 10.39 24.41
C GLU A 184 -5.47 9.50 24.45
N ASP A 185 -6.63 10.06 24.80
CA ASP A 185 -7.84 9.29 24.98
C ASP A 185 -8.48 9.01 23.61
N LEU A 186 -8.35 7.74 23.19
CA LEU A 186 -8.93 7.27 21.94
C LEU A 186 -10.46 7.17 22.00
N GLU A 187 -11.08 7.16 23.19
CA GLU A 187 -12.53 7.19 23.36
C GLU A 187 -13.09 8.61 23.16
N SER A 188 -12.34 9.65 23.53
CA SER A 188 -12.68 11.06 23.23
C SER A 188 -12.15 11.54 21.88
N GLU A 189 -11.42 10.68 21.16
CA GLU A 189 -10.92 10.93 19.80
C GLU A 189 -9.88 12.07 19.78
N ASP A 190 -9.03 12.13 20.82
CA ASP A 190 -8.03 13.18 20.97
C ASP A 190 -7.09 13.25 19.74
N ALA A 191 -7.01 14.43 19.13
CA ALA A 191 -6.28 14.62 17.89
C ALA A 191 -5.45 15.90 17.86
N GLY A 192 -4.44 15.94 17.00
CA GLY A 192 -3.81 17.21 16.62
C GLY A 192 -4.84 18.14 15.95
N VAL A 193 -5.59 17.62 14.99
CA VAL A 193 -6.71 18.34 14.37
C VAL A 193 -7.95 17.46 14.28
N PHE A 194 -9.06 17.92 14.84
CA PHE A 194 -10.37 17.29 14.73
C PHE A 194 -11.28 18.12 13.81
N LEU A 195 -11.90 17.49 12.82
CA LEU A 195 -12.88 18.09 11.93
C LEU A 195 -14.25 17.50 12.25
N ALA A 196 -15.16 18.34 12.76
CA ALA A 196 -16.54 17.92 13.06
C ALA A 196 -17.38 17.77 11.77
N GLU A 197 -18.55 17.13 11.88
CA GLU A 197 -19.47 16.83 10.75
C GLU A 197 -19.81 18.05 9.88
N ASN A 198 -19.77 19.25 10.43
CA ASN A 198 -20.09 20.49 9.71
C ASN A 198 -18.85 21.23 9.17
N ALA A 199 -17.68 20.62 9.19
CA ALA A 199 -16.41 21.17 8.73
C ALA A 199 -16.13 20.93 7.22
N ASP A 200 -17.18 20.83 6.41
CA ASP A 200 -17.07 20.55 4.97
C ASP A 200 -16.10 21.51 4.27
N GLY A 201 -15.32 20.99 3.33
CA GLY A 201 -14.36 21.78 2.56
C GLY A 201 -13.16 22.29 3.35
N ALA A 202 -12.90 21.74 4.54
CA ALA A 202 -11.72 22.09 5.33
C ALA A 202 -10.43 21.73 4.58
N VAL A 203 -9.41 22.57 4.73
CA VAL A 203 -8.08 22.37 4.14
C VAL A 203 -7.04 22.37 5.24
N LEU A 204 -6.35 21.24 5.39
CA LEU A 204 -5.19 21.07 6.27
C LEU A 204 -3.96 20.93 5.39
N ALA A 205 -3.03 21.88 5.46
CA ALA A 205 -1.92 21.96 4.52
C ALA A 205 -0.60 22.34 5.17
N ASP A 206 0.50 21.74 4.71
CA ASP A 206 1.84 22.15 5.14
C ASP A 206 2.01 22.11 6.68
N LEU A 207 1.40 21.09 7.32
CA LEU A 207 1.41 20.91 8.77
C LEU A 207 2.50 19.92 9.19
N TYR A 208 3.05 20.12 10.38
CA TYR A 208 3.88 19.14 11.07
C TYR A 208 3.20 18.78 12.40
N LEU A 209 2.56 17.61 12.44
CA LEU A 209 1.89 17.08 13.61
C LEU A 209 2.83 16.10 14.31
N SER A 210 3.10 16.31 15.59
CA SER A 210 4.06 15.49 16.35
C SER A 210 3.59 15.22 17.76
N ASP A 211 3.80 13.99 18.24
CA ASP A 211 3.36 13.57 19.58
C ASP A 211 1.84 13.73 19.75
N VAL A 212 1.12 13.07 18.85
CA VAL A 212 -0.33 13.10 18.79
C VAL A 212 -0.90 11.69 18.84
N ALA A 213 -2.08 11.53 19.43
CA ALA A 213 -2.79 10.27 19.46
C ALA A 213 -3.40 9.95 18.09
N PHE A 214 -4.32 10.80 17.61
CA PHE A 214 -4.68 10.89 16.20
C PHE A 214 -4.02 12.13 15.57
N GLY A 215 -3.47 12.00 14.37
CA GLY A 215 -2.98 13.19 13.65
C GLY A 215 -4.14 14.09 13.25
N VAL A 216 -4.95 13.59 12.33
CA VAL A 216 -6.17 14.24 11.85
C VAL A 216 -7.34 13.29 12.01
N TRP A 217 -8.41 13.74 12.67
CA TRP A 217 -9.67 13.03 12.77
C TRP A 217 -10.75 13.75 11.97
N VAL A 218 -11.21 13.13 10.87
CA VAL A 218 -12.33 13.62 10.06
C VAL A 218 -13.60 12.89 10.49
N ASN A 219 -14.51 13.60 11.15
CA ASN A 219 -15.74 13.05 11.68
C ASN A 219 -16.96 13.48 10.85
N GLY A 220 -17.20 12.83 9.72
CA GLY A 220 -18.37 13.08 8.88
C GLY A 220 -18.33 14.34 8.02
N ALA A 221 -17.20 15.06 7.98
CA ALA A 221 -17.02 16.22 7.12
C ALA A 221 -16.70 15.80 5.68
N ASP A 222 -17.33 16.44 4.70
CA ASP A 222 -17.16 16.14 3.28
C ASP A 222 -16.15 17.06 2.59
N ALA A 223 -15.59 16.60 1.46
CA ALA A 223 -14.69 17.36 0.62
C ALA A 223 -13.49 17.97 1.37
N VAL A 224 -12.96 17.24 2.35
CA VAL A 224 -11.80 17.65 3.14
C VAL A 224 -10.53 17.44 2.33
N THR A 225 -9.58 18.37 2.40
CA THR A 225 -8.23 18.19 1.85
C THR A 225 -7.21 18.12 2.97
N VAL A 226 -6.45 17.04 3.06
CA VAL A 226 -5.26 16.93 3.91
C VAL A 226 -4.05 16.74 3.02
N ARG A 227 -3.13 17.70 3.02
CA ARG A 227 -2.03 17.70 2.05
C ARG A 227 -0.70 18.20 2.56
N ASP A 228 0.36 17.73 1.90
CA ASP A 228 1.72 18.26 2.02
C ASP A 228 2.17 18.35 3.50
N SER A 229 1.69 17.42 4.34
CA SER A 229 1.84 17.45 5.80
C SER A 229 2.59 16.22 6.30
N ARG A 230 3.27 16.36 7.44
CA ARG A 230 3.95 15.27 8.14
C ARG A 230 3.27 14.98 9.47
N ILE A 231 3.02 13.71 9.76
CA ILE A 231 2.33 13.24 10.96
C ILE A 231 3.18 12.18 11.64
N GLU A 232 3.56 12.46 12.89
CA GLU A 232 4.36 11.59 13.73
C GLU A 232 3.62 11.31 15.04
N GLY A 233 3.25 10.04 15.24
CA GLY A 233 2.61 9.60 16.48
C GLY A 233 3.57 9.63 17.67
N THR A 234 3.01 9.41 18.87
CA THR A 234 3.82 9.42 20.10
C THR A 234 4.88 8.29 20.15
N GLU A 235 6.09 8.65 20.54
CA GLU A 235 7.20 7.72 20.77
C GLU A 235 7.23 7.17 22.21
N ASP A 236 6.39 7.69 23.12
CA ASP A 236 6.48 7.31 24.52
C ASP A 236 5.95 5.89 24.74
N PRO A 237 6.81 4.97 25.25
CA PRO A 237 6.48 3.56 25.41
C PRO A 237 5.44 3.26 26.49
N SER A 238 5.00 4.28 27.26
CA SER A 238 3.87 4.16 28.18
C SER A 238 2.52 4.20 27.45
N PHE A 239 2.50 4.66 26.20
CA PHE A 239 1.32 4.69 25.33
C PHE A 239 1.25 3.42 24.48
N VAL A 240 0.56 2.42 25.05
CA VAL A 240 0.40 1.12 24.40
C VAL A 240 -0.57 1.19 23.23
N ASP A 241 -1.59 2.06 23.33
CA ASP A 241 -2.60 2.25 22.31
C ASP A 241 -2.32 3.54 21.53
N ARG A 242 -2.04 3.39 20.24
CA ARG A 242 -1.83 4.52 19.31
C ARG A 242 -3.08 4.73 18.47
N GLY A 243 -3.43 5.99 18.23
CA GLY A 243 -4.42 6.34 17.21
C GLY A 243 -3.85 6.21 15.80
N ASN A 244 -4.66 6.59 14.83
CA ASN A 244 -4.32 6.57 13.41
C ASN A 244 -3.75 7.93 12.98
N GLY A 245 -2.94 7.97 11.91
CA GLY A 245 -2.40 9.23 11.38
C GLY A 245 -3.49 10.13 10.84
N ILE A 246 -4.21 9.66 9.83
CA ILE A 246 -5.43 10.30 9.31
C ILE A 246 -6.58 9.30 9.46
N ASN A 247 -7.60 9.69 10.20
CA ASN A 247 -8.80 8.87 10.43
C ASN A 247 -9.99 9.46 9.68
N LEU A 248 -10.49 8.74 8.68
CA LEU A 248 -11.64 9.12 7.88
C LEU A 248 -12.86 8.35 8.32
N TRP A 249 -13.81 9.05 8.94
CA TRP A 249 -15.09 8.50 9.37
C TRP A 249 -16.23 9.16 8.59
N GLU A 250 -17.04 8.36 7.91
CA GLU A 250 -18.29 8.79 7.25
C GLU A 250 -18.14 10.02 6.33
N THR A 251 -17.08 10.09 5.54
CA THR A 251 -16.77 11.22 4.63
C THR A 251 -16.91 10.86 3.16
N THR A 252 -17.26 11.84 2.32
CA THR A 252 -17.18 11.69 0.86
C THR A 252 -16.45 12.82 0.15
N GLY A 253 -15.79 12.48 -0.97
CA GLY A 253 -15.18 13.45 -1.88
C GLY A 253 -13.89 14.11 -1.35
N SER A 254 -13.26 13.51 -0.35
CA SER A 254 -12.05 14.04 0.30
C SER A 254 -10.77 13.73 -0.50
N GLU A 255 -9.73 14.55 -0.33
CA GLU A 255 -8.43 14.43 -0.97
C GLU A 255 -7.33 14.30 0.10
N ILE A 256 -6.62 13.17 0.11
CA ILE A 256 -5.51 12.91 1.05
C ILE A 256 -4.23 12.74 0.24
N ARG A 257 -3.38 13.77 0.19
CA ARG A 257 -2.25 13.76 -0.75
C ARG A 257 -0.91 14.29 -0.26
N ASN A 258 0.17 13.66 -0.73
CA ASN A 258 1.55 14.08 -0.43
C ASN A 258 1.85 14.19 1.07
N ASN A 259 1.23 13.34 1.90
CA ASN A 259 1.51 13.32 3.33
C ASN A 259 2.57 12.27 3.66
N GLU A 260 3.35 12.56 4.71
CA GLU A 260 4.33 11.65 5.31
C GLU A 260 3.82 11.22 6.68
N ILE A 261 3.64 9.92 6.92
CA ILE A 261 3.03 9.43 8.18
C ILE A 261 3.83 8.27 8.76
N THR A 262 4.20 8.39 10.03
CA THR A 262 4.91 7.37 10.79
C THR A 262 4.59 7.42 12.29
N GLY A 263 5.03 6.41 13.04
CA GLY A 263 4.93 6.40 14.51
C GLY A 263 3.50 6.23 15.08
N VAL A 264 2.48 6.22 14.23
CA VAL A 264 1.07 5.97 14.59
C VAL A 264 0.71 4.48 14.47
N ARG A 265 -0.54 4.10 14.75
CA ARG A 265 -1.02 2.72 14.57
C ARG A 265 -1.21 2.37 13.09
N ASP A 266 -2.18 3.03 12.45
CA ASP A 266 -2.42 2.93 11.01
C ASP A 266 -2.22 4.31 10.38
N GLY A 267 -1.65 4.37 9.18
CA GLY A 267 -1.31 5.63 8.53
C GLY A 267 -2.55 6.40 8.11
N ILE A 268 -3.33 5.82 7.18
CA ILE A 268 -4.61 6.37 6.75
C ILE A 268 -5.69 5.30 6.93
N TYR A 269 -6.68 5.59 7.78
CA TYR A 269 -7.77 4.68 8.12
C TYR A 269 -9.09 5.17 7.52
N PHE A 270 -9.82 4.27 6.88
CA PHE A 270 -11.11 4.54 6.26
C PHE A 270 -12.20 3.73 6.95
N SER A 271 -13.30 4.39 7.27
CA SER A 271 -14.49 3.79 7.86
C SER A 271 -15.73 4.47 7.30
N TRP A 272 -16.47 3.77 6.43
CA TRP A 272 -17.63 4.33 5.71
C TRP A 272 -17.32 5.56 4.84
N ALA A 273 -16.19 5.56 4.15
CA ALA A 273 -15.76 6.66 3.28
C ALA A 273 -15.92 6.32 1.79
N SER A 274 -16.24 7.31 0.94
CA SER A 274 -16.42 7.09 -0.51
C SER A 274 -15.96 8.25 -1.39
N ASN A 275 -15.57 7.97 -2.64
CA ASN A 275 -15.04 8.96 -3.58
C ASN A 275 -13.83 9.74 -3.02
N VAL A 276 -13.01 9.08 -2.20
CA VAL A 276 -11.78 9.66 -1.65
C VAL A 276 -10.61 9.37 -2.58
N GLU A 277 -9.85 10.41 -2.90
CA GLU A 277 -8.61 10.33 -3.67
C GLU A 277 -7.42 10.37 -2.71
N THR A 278 -6.67 9.26 -2.63
CA THR A 278 -5.50 9.12 -1.77
C THR A 278 -4.25 8.95 -2.61
N THR A 279 -3.42 9.99 -2.69
CA THR A 279 -2.31 10.00 -3.66
C THR A 279 -0.98 10.57 -3.18
N GLY A 280 0.13 9.96 -3.59
CA GLY A 280 1.47 10.48 -3.31
C GLY A 280 1.87 10.44 -1.82
N ASN A 281 1.17 9.68 -0.97
CA ASN A 281 1.48 9.59 0.45
C ASN A 281 2.60 8.58 0.71
N THR A 282 3.46 8.87 1.69
CA THR A 282 4.54 7.98 2.15
C THR A 282 4.27 7.51 3.58
N LEU A 283 4.23 6.19 3.78
CA LEU A 283 3.67 5.53 4.97
C LEU A 283 4.66 4.47 5.47
N TRP A 284 5.25 4.64 6.66
CA TRP A 284 6.30 3.73 7.14
C TRP A 284 6.33 3.51 8.65
N ASP A 285 6.83 2.34 9.04
CA ASP A 285 6.92 1.86 10.44
C ASP A 285 5.55 1.81 11.15
N LEU A 286 4.52 1.36 10.43
CA LEU A 286 3.13 1.28 10.89
C LEU A 286 2.64 -0.17 10.99
N ARG A 287 1.49 -0.37 11.64
CA ARG A 287 0.73 -1.61 11.47
C ARG A 287 0.26 -1.67 10.02
N TYR A 288 -0.63 -0.76 9.62
CA TYR A 288 -1.11 -0.67 8.24
C TYR A 288 -0.76 0.68 7.65
N GLY A 289 -0.16 0.71 6.45
CA GLY A 289 0.04 1.96 5.73
C GLY A 289 -1.32 2.59 5.41
N VAL A 290 -2.18 1.86 4.73
CA VAL A 290 -3.59 2.21 4.51
C VAL A 290 -4.49 1.08 4.98
N HIS A 291 -5.60 1.41 5.63
CA HIS A 291 -6.55 0.45 6.18
C HIS A 291 -7.99 0.84 5.85
N TYR A 292 -8.69 0.00 5.09
CA TYR A 292 -10.09 0.20 4.72
C TYR A 292 -11.03 -0.67 5.54
N MET A 293 -12.17 -0.10 5.90
CA MET A 293 -13.36 -0.79 6.38
C MET A 293 -14.60 -0.15 5.74
N TYR A 294 -15.42 -0.94 5.03
CA TYR A 294 -16.73 -0.50 4.51
C TYR A 294 -16.67 0.77 3.64
N SER A 295 -15.65 0.90 2.80
CA SER A 295 -15.32 2.17 2.13
C SER A 295 -15.19 2.01 0.62
N ASP A 296 -16.28 2.30 -0.08
CA ASP A 296 -16.49 1.98 -1.50
C ASP A 296 -16.09 3.13 -2.44
N ASP A 297 -15.84 2.82 -3.71
CA ASP A 297 -15.63 3.80 -4.79
C ASP A 297 -14.47 4.79 -4.49
N ASN A 298 -13.39 4.30 -3.87
CA ASN A 298 -12.21 5.10 -3.53
C ASN A 298 -11.03 4.78 -4.44
N ARG A 299 -10.13 5.76 -4.58
CA ARG A 299 -8.93 5.64 -5.41
C ARG A 299 -7.68 5.83 -4.57
N LEU A 300 -6.82 4.83 -4.59
CA LEU A 300 -5.52 4.79 -3.94
C LEU A 300 -4.44 4.74 -5.03
N ALA A 301 -3.76 5.86 -5.27
CA ALA A 301 -2.84 5.98 -6.40
C ALA A 301 -1.47 6.60 -6.05
N ASP A 302 -0.39 6.06 -6.60
CA ASP A 302 0.95 6.67 -6.48
C ASP A 302 1.46 6.79 -5.02
N ASN A 303 0.97 5.94 -4.10
CA ASN A 303 1.41 5.94 -2.71
C ASN A 303 2.60 4.99 -2.50
N VAL A 304 3.32 5.20 -1.40
CA VAL A 304 4.46 4.39 -1.01
C VAL A 304 4.28 3.90 0.43
N ALA A 305 4.30 2.58 0.63
CA ALA A 305 4.19 1.94 1.93
C ALA A 305 5.39 1.01 2.19
N VAL A 306 6.23 1.36 3.18
CA VAL A 306 7.50 0.68 3.42
C VAL A 306 7.69 0.27 4.87
N GLY A 307 8.18 -0.96 5.08
CA GLY A 307 8.56 -1.43 6.41
C GLY A 307 7.40 -1.58 7.40
N ASN A 308 6.16 -1.60 6.91
CA ASN A 308 4.97 -1.78 7.75
C ASN A 308 4.70 -3.27 8.04
N ASP A 309 3.70 -3.56 8.87
CA ASP A 309 3.15 -4.93 8.92
C ASP A 309 2.40 -5.26 7.62
N VAL A 310 1.47 -4.41 7.21
CA VAL A 310 0.83 -4.47 5.89
C VAL A 310 0.96 -3.12 5.20
N GLY A 311 1.34 -3.13 3.92
CA GLY A 311 1.38 -1.91 3.11
C GLY A 311 -0.02 -1.33 2.93
N TYR A 312 -0.89 -2.08 2.26
CA TYR A 312 -2.27 -1.66 1.98
C TYR A 312 -3.26 -2.77 2.36
N ALA A 313 -4.01 -2.55 3.43
CA ALA A 313 -5.04 -3.45 3.94
C ALA A 313 -6.43 -2.98 3.48
N LEU A 314 -6.88 -3.52 2.34
CA LEU A 314 -8.17 -3.19 1.75
C LEU A 314 -9.21 -4.23 2.19
N MET A 315 -10.19 -3.82 3.00
CA MET A 315 -11.18 -4.74 3.56
C MET A 315 -12.62 -4.30 3.36
N VAL A 316 -13.48 -5.28 3.08
CA VAL A 316 -14.94 -5.17 3.07
C VAL A 316 -15.43 -3.95 2.30
N SER A 317 -15.05 -3.84 1.02
CA SER A 317 -15.32 -2.68 0.18
C SER A 317 -15.48 -3.07 -1.31
N GLU A 318 -16.16 -2.24 -2.09
CA GLU A 318 -16.40 -2.42 -3.52
C GLU A 318 -15.85 -1.24 -4.35
N GLY A 319 -15.48 -1.47 -5.61
CA GLY A 319 -15.15 -0.41 -6.55
C GLY A 319 -13.86 0.36 -6.22
N VAL A 320 -12.93 -0.26 -5.51
CA VAL A 320 -11.65 0.36 -5.12
C VAL A 320 -10.67 0.31 -6.29
N GLU A 321 -9.99 1.42 -6.57
CA GLU A 321 -8.89 1.49 -7.54
C GLU A 321 -7.54 1.64 -6.83
N ALA A 322 -6.79 0.55 -6.68
CA ALA A 322 -5.41 0.55 -6.17
C ALA A 322 -4.42 0.53 -7.35
N VAL A 323 -3.89 1.71 -7.72
CA VAL A 323 -3.14 1.90 -8.96
C VAL A 323 -1.76 2.53 -8.73
N ASN A 324 -0.71 1.97 -9.33
CA ASN A 324 0.64 2.56 -9.28
C ASN A 324 1.18 2.80 -7.85
N ASN A 325 0.78 1.98 -6.88
CA ASN A 325 1.31 2.05 -5.52
C ASN A 325 2.54 1.17 -5.36
N THR A 326 3.40 1.53 -4.41
CA THR A 326 4.65 0.83 -4.11
C THR A 326 4.61 0.29 -2.68
N ALA A 327 4.60 -1.03 -2.52
CA ALA A 327 4.67 -1.71 -1.21
C ALA A 327 5.98 -2.47 -1.08
N VAL A 328 6.89 -2.00 -0.21
CA VAL A 328 8.25 -2.55 -0.11
C VAL A 328 8.58 -3.00 1.31
N ALA A 329 9.11 -4.22 1.44
CA ALA A 329 9.65 -4.73 2.69
C ALA A 329 8.66 -4.70 3.88
N ASN A 330 7.35 -4.87 3.62
CA ASN A 330 6.36 -5.02 4.68
C ASN A 330 6.41 -6.45 5.22
N ARG A 331 6.91 -6.62 6.46
CA ARG A 331 7.32 -7.91 7.05
C ARG A 331 6.98 -8.05 8.55
N GLY A 332 5.80 -7.55 8.94
CA GLY A 332 5.33 -7.65 10.31
C GLY A 332 4.75 -9.03 10.65
N LYS A 333 3.69 -9.07 11.46
CA LYS A 333 3.01 -10.33 11.81
C LYS A 333 2.29 -10.96 10.62
N SER A 334 1.70 -10.11 9.77
CA SER A 334 0.96 -10.49 8.57
C SER A 334 1.81 -10.35 7.30
N GLY A 335 2.59 -9.27 7.19
CA GLY A 335 3.65 -9.09 6.19
C GLY A 335 3.14 -8.93 4.74
N HIS A 336 2.00 -8.29 4.52
CA HIS A 336 1.40 -8.17 3.19
C HIS A 336 1.81 -6.89 2.46
N GLY A 337 2.06 -6.96 1.14
CA GLY A 337 2.16 -5.79 0.28
C GLY A 337 0.78 -5.15 0.08
N ILE A 338 -0.11 -5.88 -0.60
CA ILE A 338 -1.54 -5.57 -0.70
C ILE A 338 -2.35 -6.76 -0.16
N LEU A 339 -3.28 -6.47 0.76
CA LEU A 339 -4.29 -7.38 1.26
C LEU A 339 -5.65 -6.97 0.70
N LEU A 340 -6.32 -7.88 -0.02
CA LEU A 340 -7.71 -7.77 -0.44
C LEU A 340 -8.55 -8.78 0.33
N LYS A 341 -9.27 -8.30 1.34
CA LYS A 341 -10.17 -9.13 2.16
C LYS A 341 -11.61 -8.70 1.91
N GLU A 342 -12.42 -9.56 1.31
CA GLU A 342 -13.82 -9.24 1.00
C GLU A 342 -13.95 -7.97 0.14
N ILE A 343 -13.09 -7.88 -0.88
CA ILE A 343 -13.10 -6.80 -1.87
C ILE A 343 -13.76 -7.27 -3.16
N GLU A 344 -14.67 -6.45 -3.69
CA GLU A 344 -15.47 -6.78 -4.88
C GLU A 344 -15.33 -5.72 -5.99
N ASP A 345 -15.45 -6.16 -7.25
CA ASP A 345 -15.54 -5.31 -8.45
C ASP A 345 -14.50 -4.18 -8.52
N SER A 346 -13.27 -4.48 -8.06
CA SER A 346 -12.18 -3.51 -7.86
C SER A 346 -11.00 -3.74 -8.83
N VAL A 347 -10.13 -2.73 -8.97
CA VAL A 347 -8.95 -2.77 -9.84
C VAL A 347 -7.69 -2.63 -9.00
N VAL A 348 -6.78 -3.61 -9.15
CA VAL A 348 -5.43 -3.59 -8.60
C VAL A 348 -4.45 -3.63 -9.77
N SER A 349 -3.91 -2.48 -10.15
CA SER A 349 -3.06 -2.41 -11.34
C SER A 349 -1.80 -1.60 -11.20
N ASP A 350 -0.78 -2.05 -11.94
CA ASP A 350 0.47 -1.30 -12.12
C ASP A 350 1.19 -1.01 -10.78
N ASN A 351 0.94 -1.83 -9.73
CA ASN A 351 1.58 -1.68 -8.42
C ASN A 351 2.90 -2.47 -8.34
N ASP A 352 3.84 -1.94 -7.57
CA ASP A 352 5.13 -2.57 -7.26
C ASP A 352 5.10 -3.19 -5.86
N LEU A 353 4.98 -4.52 -5.79
CA LEU A 353 4.90 -5.30 -4.56
C LEU A 353 6.22 -6.06 -4.37
N VAL A 354 7.13 -5.48 -3.59
CA VAL A 354 8.53 -5.92 -3.55
C VAL A 354 8.97 -6.34 -2.17
N ALA A 355 9.58 -7.52 -2.07
CA ALA A 355 10.28 -7.98 -0.88
C ALA A 355 9.43 -8.00 0.41
N ASN A 356 8.11 -8.14 0.29
CA ASN A 356 7.17 -8.36 1.39
C ASN A 356 7.16 -9.86 1.77
N ASP A 357 6.62 -10.23 2.93
CA ASP A 357 6.45 -11.66 3.23
C ASP A 357 5.42 -12.28 2.27
N ARG A 358 4.37 -11.52 1.94
CA ARG A 358 3.35 -11.88 0.95
C ARG A 358 3.09 -10.67 0.05
N GLY A 359 3.28 -10.82 -1.26
CA GLY A 359 3.06 -9.73 -2.22
C GLY A 359 1.60 -9.30 -2.25
N LEU A 360 0.74 -10.18 -2.77
CA LEU A 360 -0.71 -9.99 -2.86
C LEU A 360 -1.46 -11.07 -2.09
N PHE A 361 -2.39 -10.70 -1.20
CA PHE A 361 -3.28 -11.65 -0.55
C PHE A 361 -4.73 -11.45 -0.98
N LEU A 362 -5.31 -12.48 -1.57
CA LEU A 362 -6.70 -12.53 -2.02
C LEU A 362 -7.48 -13.45 -1.06
N TYR A 363 -8.34 -12.84 -0.24
CA TYR A 363 -9.18 -13.54 0.72
C TYR A 363 -10.65 -13.16 0.47
N ASN A 364 -11.45 -14.12 -0.02
CA ASN A 364 -12.83 -13.87 -0.42
C ASN A 364 -12.98 -12.63 -1.33
N ALA A 365 -12.05 -12.46 -2.27
CA ALA A 365 -12.04 -11.30 -3.17
C ALA A 365 -12.73 -11.66 -4.50
N GLN A 366 -13.75 -10.91 -4.91
CA GLN A 366 -14.64 -11.32 -6.00
C GLN A 366 -14.60 -10.34 -7.18
N HIS A 367 -14.60 -10.88 -8.40
CA HIS A 367 -14.73 -10.09 -9.65
C HIS A 367 -13.73 -8.94 -9.84
N ASN A 368 -12.55 -9.04 -9.23
CA ASN A 368 -11.52 -8.00 -9.31
C ASN A 368 -10.66 -8.12 -10.59
N GLU A 369 -9.99 -7.03 -10.97
CA GLU A 369 -8.96 -7.03 -12.00
C GLU A 369 -7.57 -6.82 -11.38
N VAL A 370 -6.71 -7.85 -11.46
CA VAL A 370 -5.31 -7.79 -11.04
C VAL A 370 -4.41 -7.81 -12.28
N ARG A 371 -3.87 -6.66 -12.67
CA ARG A 371 -3.15 -6.54 -13.94
C ARG A 371 -1.95 -5.60 -13.90
N GLY A 372 -0.90 -5.91 -14.66
CA GLY A 372 0.23 -4.99 -14.82
C GLY A 372 1.06 -4.81 -13.54
N ASN A 373 0.86 -5.59 -12.49
CA ASN A 373 1.61 -5.43 -11.24
C ASN A 373 2.98 -6.12 -11.33
N LEU A 374 3.99 -5.53 -10.69
CA LEU A 374 5.25 -6.19 -10.38
C LEU A 374 5.13 -6.86 -9.02
N VAL A 375 5.36 -8.17 -8.96
CA VAL A 375 5.38 -8.95 -7.72
C VAL A 375 6.75 -9.62 -7.61
N TYR A 376 7.67 -8.94 -6.94
CA TYR A 376 9.10 -9.26 -6.98
C TYR A 376 9.68 -9.60 -5.61
N ALA A 377 10.40 -10.73 -5.52
CA ALA A 377 11.19 -11.13 -4.35
C ALA A 377 10.40 -11.24 -3.04
N ASN A 378 9.10 -11.50 -3.10
CA ASN A 378 8.28 -11.73 -1.91
C ASN A 378 8.47 -13.17 -1.40
N GLY A 379 8.16 -13.41 -0.13
CA GLY A 379 8.11 -14.77 0.42
C GLY A 379 7.11 -15.63 -0.35
N VAL A 380 5.87 -15.15 -0.46
CA VAL A 380 4.83 -15.65 -1.36
C VAL A 380 4.42 -14.55 -2.33
N GLY A 381 4.39 -14.83 -3.63
CA GLY A 381 3.93 -13.87 -4.65
C GLY A 381 2.45 -13.53 -4.49
N VAL A 382 1.59 -14.54 -4.67
CA VAL A 382 0.14 -14.44 -4.42
C VAL A 382 -0.31 -15.50 -3.44
N HIS A 383 -0.93 -15.09 -2.34
CA HIS A 383 -1.70 -15.97 -1.47
C HIS A 383 -3.18 -15.89 -1.86
N HIS A 384 -3.80 -17.02 -2.19
CA HIS A 384 -5.18 -17.10 -2.65
C HIS A 384 -5.99 -18.05 -1.77
N SER A 385 -7.03 -17.52 -1.13
CA SER A 385 -7.81 -18.28 -0.14
C SER A 385 -9.30 -17.88 -0.10
N ALA A 386 -10.06 -18.59 0.75
CA ALA A 386 -11.44 -18.28 1.12
C ALA A 386 -12.41 -18.01 -0.06
N ASP A 387 -12.42 -18.91 -1.05
CA ASP A 387 -13.39 -18.90 -2.16
C ASP A 387 -13.40 -17.62 -3.02
N THR A 388 -12.22 -17.04 -3.25
CA THR A 388 -11.99 -15.98 -4.26
C THR A 388 -12.37 -16.50 -5.67
N GLN A 389 -13.29 -15.83 -6.37
CA GLN A 389 -13.77 -16.18 -7.70
C GLN A 389 -13.86 -14.96 -8.62
N GLY A 390 -13.96 -15.21 -9.93
CA GLY A 390 -14.20 -14.17 -10.93
C GLY A 390 -13.07 -13.15 -11.13
N THR A 391 -11.99 -13.22 -10.34
CA THR A 391 -10.86 -12.31 -10.40
C THR A 391 -9.99 -12.60 -11.64
N ALA A 392 -9.78 -11.59 -12.48
CA ALA A 392 -8.93 -11.66 -13.65
C ALA A 392 -7.47 -11.31 -13.28
N VAL A 393 -6.56 -12.27 -13.44
CA VAL A 393 -5.11 -12.06 -13.17
C VAL A 393 -4.35 -12.16 -14.49
N VAL A 394 -3.90 -11.03 -15.04
CA VAL A 394 -3.29 -10.96 -16.38
C VAL A 394 -2.23 -9.86 -16.53
N GLY A 395 -1.14 -10.16 -17.23
CA GLY A 395 -0.10 -9.18 -17.54
C GLY A 395 0.70 -8.70 -16.33
N ASN A 396 0.76 -9.48 -15.26
CA ASN A 396 1.61 -9.21 -14.10
C ASN A 396 2.97 -9.88 -14.27
N ASP A 397 3.99 -9.37 -13.59
CA ASP A 397 5.32 -9.95 -13.52
C ASP A 397 5.56 -10.58 -12.14
N PHE A 398 5.55 -11.91 -12.07
CA PHE A 398 5.86 -12.68 -10.86
C PHE A 398 7.33 -13.14 -10.91
N VAL A 399 8.20 -12.43 -10.20
CA VAL A 399 9.65 -12.61 -10.31
C VAL A 399 10.26 -12.96 -8.96
N ASP A 400 11.00 -14.06 -8.92
CA ASP A 400 11.88 -14.47 -7.81
C ASP A 400 11.20 -14.51 -6.43
N ASN A 401 9.89 -14.75 -6.40
CA ASN A 401 9.17 -15.02 -5.16
C ASN A 401 9.56 -16.41 -4.62
N GLY A 402 9.59 -16.59 -3.30
CA GLY A 402 9.90 -17.88 -2.67
C GLY A 402 8.93 -18.99 -3.07
N GLU A 403 7.64 -18.67 -3.06
CA GLU A 403 6.56 -19.43 -3.69
C GLU A 403 5.73 -18.48 -4.57
N GLN A 404 5.58 -18.77 -5.86
CA GLN A 404 4.85 -17.87 -6.76
C GLN A 404 3.38 -17.73 -6.36
N VAL A 405 2.71 -18.85 -6.09
CA VAL A 405 1.31 -18.89 -5.70
C VAL A 405 1.05 -19.94 -4.62
N LEU A 406 0.63 -19.49 -3.45
CA LEU A 406 0.06 -20.32 -2.40
C LEU A 406 -1.47 -20.30 -2.53
N THR A 407 -2.11 -21.45 -2.68
CA THR A 407 -3.57 -21.50 -2.84
C THR A 407 -4.21 -22.71 -2.18
N THR A 408 -5.38 -22.48 -1.60
CA THR A 408 -6.24 -23.54 -1.03
C THR A 408 -7.40 -23.93 -1.94
N THR A 409 -7.45 -23.40 -3.16
CA THR A 409 -8.53 -23.68 -4.12
C THR A 409 -8.62 -25.17 -4.48
N ARG A 410 -9.84 -25.65 -4.67
CA ARG A 410 -10.13 -27.01 -5.15
C ARG A 410 -10.56 -27.03 -6.62
N GLU A 411 -10.58 -25.87 -7.25
CA GLU A 411 -10.91 -25.70 -8.66
C GLU A 411 -9.64 -25.43 -9.46
N LEU A 412 -9.75 -25.54 -10.79
CA LEU A 412 -8.68 -25.09 -11.67
C LEU A 412 -8.96 -23.67 -12.12
N LEU A 413 -8.11 -22.73 -11.71
CA LEU A 413 -8.22 -21.32 -12.05
C LEU A 413 -7.28 -20.98 -13.21
N ALA A 414 -7.81 -20.31 -14.23
CA ALA A 414 -7.02 -19.83 -15.36
C ALA A 414 -6.63 -18.36 -15.13
N TRP A 415 -5.35 -18.13 -14.83
CA TRP A 415 -4.79 -16.78 -14.67
C TRP A 415 -4.11 -16.37 -15.97
N ASN A 416 -4.92 -16.07 -16.97
CA ASN A 416 -4.53 -15.53 -18.26
C ASN A 416 -5.73 -14.93 -19.00
N GLY A 417 -5.46 -14.00 -19.90
CA GLY A 417 -6.44 -13.46 -20.83
C GLY A 417 -6.55 -14.29 -22.11
N THR A 418 -7.34 -13.78 -23.07
CA THR A 418 -7.62 -14.45 -24.36
C THR A 418 -6.46 -14.49 -25.33
N THR A 419 -5.43 -13.66 -25.16
CA THR A 419 -4.27 -13.58 -26.06
C THR A 419 -2.94 -13.63 -25.34
N ARG A 420 -2.89 -13.38 -24.03
CA ARG A 420 -1.68 -13.33 -23.21
C ARG A 420 -1.98 -13.64 -21.75
N GLY A 421 -0.97 -14.10 -21.01
CA GLY A 421 -1.03 -14.40 -19.58
C GLY A 421 -0.17 -13.45 -18.75
N ASN A 422 0.53 -14.01 -17.78
CA ASN A 422 1.45 -13.33 -16.88
C ASN A 422 2.89 -13.80 -17.15
N HIS A 423 3.89 -13.03 -16.72
CA HIS A 423 5.27 -13.50 -16.68
C HIS A 423 5.55 -14.18 -15.34
N TRP A 424 6.29 -15.30 -15.39
CA TRP A 424 6.69 -16.08 -14.22
C TRP A 424 8.17 -16.43 -14.34
N SER A 425 9.02 -16.02 -13.40
CA SER A 425 10.47 -16.25 -13.53
C SER A 425 10.89 -17.73 -13.49
N ASP A 426 10.02 -18.61 -12.99
CA ASP A 426 10.18 -20.07 -12.94
C ASP A 426 9.44 -20.80 -14.09
N ALA A 427 8.75 -20.07 -14.98
CA ALA A 427 8.18 -20.66 -16.18
C ALA A 427 9.26 -21.06 -17.18
N ARG A 428 9.11 -22.27 -17.72
CA ARG A 428 9.90 -22.73 -18.87
C ARG A 428 9.23 -22.27 -20.15
N VAL A 429 9.54 -21.04 -20.55
CA VAL A 429 8.96 -20.45 -21.75
C VAL A 429 9.78 -20.85 -22.97
N ALA A 430 9.13 -21.54 -23.91
CA ALA A 430 9.62 -21.71 -25.27
C ALA A 430 8.69 -20.90 -26.16
N ASP A 431 9.20 -19.81 -26.72
CA ASP A 431 8.50 -18.93 -27.65
C ASP A 431 9.09 -19.22 -29.04
N SER A 432 8.38 -20.00 -29.85
CA SER A 432 8.93 -20.57 -31.09
C SER A 432 8.61 -19.74 -32.33
N ASP A 433 7.54 -18.96 -32.30
CA ASP A 433 7.13 -18.05 -33.36
C ASP A 433 7.49 -16.57 -33.08
N GLY A 434 8.00 -16.28 -31.88
CA GLY A 434 8.56 -14.98 -31.50
C GLY A 434 7.49 -13.93 -31.17
N ASP A 435 6.30 -14.36 -30.74
CA ASP A 435 5.19 -13.47 -30.42
C ASP A 435 5.20 -12.95 -28.97
N GLY A 436 6.17 -13.39 -28.16
CA GLY A 436 6.34 -13.03 -26.75
C GLY A 436 5.51 -13.89 -25.79
N VAL A 437 4.78 -14.90 -26.28
CA VAL A 437 3.96 -15.83 -25.50
C VAL A 437 4.54 -17.23 -25.57
N GLY A 438 4.50 -17.93 -24.44
CA GLY A 438 4.97 -19.31 -24.34
C GLY A 438 4.05 -20.33 -25.00
N GLU A 439 4.66 -21.25 -25.73
CA GLU A 439 3.99 -22.38 -26.40
C GLU A 439 3.56 -23.50 -25.43
N ALA A 440 4.02 -23.42 -24.19
CA ALA A 440 3.70 -24.35 -23.14
C ALA A 440 3.03 -23.59 -21.99
N ARG A 441 1.96 -24.17 -21.43
CA ARG A 441 1.33 -23.65 -20.23
C ARG A 441 2.27 -23.75 -19.03
N HIS A 442 2.12 -22.81 -18.11
CA HIS A 442 2.78 -22.80 -16.82
C HIS A 442 1.76 -23.07 -15.70
N ARG A 443 2.21 -23.67 -14.60
CA ARG A 443 1.38 -23.95 -13.42
C ARG A 443 2.12 -23.45 -12.19
N PRO A 444 1.83 -22.23 -11.71
CA PRO A 444 2.48 -21.68 -10.53
C PRO A 444 1.97 -22.32 -9.23
N ALA A 445 0.81 -23.00 -9.28
CA ALA A 445 0.29 -23.83 -8.22
C ALA A 445 -0.24 -25.15 -8.82
N GLY A 446 0.68 -26.10 -9.08
CA GLY A 446 0.39 -27.42 -9.65
C GLY A 446 0.42 -28.56 -8.63
N ALA A 447 0.43 -29.80 -9.12
CA ALA A 447 0.55 -30.99 -8.28
C ALA A 447 1.92 -31.10 -7.61
N ALA A 448 2.97 -30.55 -8.23
CA ALA A 448 4.29 -30.43 -7.63
C ALA A 448 4.25 -29.54 -6.39
N GLU A 449 3.72 -28.31 -6.52
CA GLU A 449 3.64 -27.33 -5.45
C GLU A 449 2.73 -27.82 -4.32
N ARG A 450 1.58 -28.41 -4.66
CA ARG A 450 0.69 -29.04 -3.68
C ARG A 450 1.35 -30.19 -2.91
N LEU A 451 2.24 -30.97 -3.55
CA LEU A 451 2.98 -32.03 -2.84
C LEU A 451 3.92 -31.44 -1.79
N VAL A 452 4.53 -30.30 -2.07
CA VAL A 452 5.38 -29.59 -1.10
C VAL A 452 4.52 -29.05 0.05
N GLN A 453 3.37 -28.45 -0.25
CA GLN A 453 2.44 -27.95 0.76
C GLN A 453 1.93 -29.08 1.69
N GLU A 454 1.49 -30.21 1.12
CA GLU A 454 0.99 -31.36 1.91
C GLU A 454 2.11 -32.09 2.67
N HIS A 455 3.34 -32.05 2.15
CA HIS A 455 4.52 -32.70 2.72
C HIS A 455 5.72 -31.75 2.71
N PRO A 456 5.85 -30.83 3.68
CA PRO A 456 6.92 -29.81 3.68
C PRO A 456 8.34 -30.40 3.56
N THR A 457 8.58 -31.60 4.10
CA THR A 457 9.86 -32.31 3.94
C THR A 457 10.24 -32.63 2.48
N ALA A 458 9.28 -32.61 1.55
CA ALA A 458 9.50 -32.79 0.13
C ALA A 458 10.13 -31.56 -0.55
N ALA A 459 10.09 -30.38 0.09
CA ALA A 459 10.69 -29.14 -0.43
C ALA A 459 12.18 -29.31 -0.80
N VAL A 460 12.92 -30.16 -0.08
CA VAL A 460 14.33 -30.48 -0.35
C VAL A 460 14.53 -31.07 -1.77
N PHE A 461 13.47 -31.62 -2.38
CA PHE A 461 13.49 -32.20 -3.72
C PHE A 461 12.83 -31.31 -4.78
N ALA A 462 12.28 -30.14 -4.42
CA ALA A 462 11.50 -29.27 -5.32
C ALA A 462 12.30 -28.76 -6.53
N THR A 463 13.63 -28.69 -6.40
CA THR A 463 14.58 -28.34 -7.49
C THR A 463 15.21 -29.57 -8.15
N GLY A 464 14.77 -30.78 -7.77
CA GLY A 464 15.30 -32.04 -8.26
C GLY A 464 14.61 -32.57 -9.52
N PRO A 465 15.23 -33.55 -10.20
CA PRO A 465 14.76 -34.06 -11.49
C PRO A 465 13.37 -34.75 -11.44
N ALA A 466 12.94 -35.22 -10.26
CA ALA A 466 11.62 -35.81 -10.10
C ALA A 466 10.50 -34.77 -10.20
N PHE A 467 10.69 -33.62 -9.56
CA PHE A 467 9.76 -32.49 -9.63
C PHE A 467 9.74 -31.87 -11.03
N ASP A 468 10.91 -31.76 -11.67
CA ASP A 468 11.02 -31.33 -13.06
C ASP A 468 10.21 -32.22 -14.02
N ALA A 469 10.22 -33.55 -13.81
CA ALA A 469 9.43 -34.46 -14.61
C ALA A 469 7.92 -34.27 -14.42
N ILE A 470 7.47 -34.00 -13.18
CA ILE A 470 6.06 -33.67 -12.88
C ILE A 470 5.66 -32.40 -13.62
N ARG A 471 6.43 -31.30 -13.45
CA ARG A 471 6.18 -30.02 -14.12
C ARG A 471 6.20 -30.12 -15.64
N LEU A 472 7.08 -30.95 -16.22
CA LEU A 472 7.10 -31.20 -17.66
C LEU A 472 5.82 -31.91 -18.14
N VAL A 473 5.34 -32.90 -17.40
CA VAL A 473 4.06 -33.56 -17.73
C VAL A 473 2.90 -32.58 -17.60
N GLU A 474 2.91 -31.78 -16.55
CA GLU A 474 1.90 -30.75 -16.25
C GLU A 474 1.90 -29.57 -17.20
N SER A 475 2.97 -29.32 -17.96
CA SER A 475 3.01 -28.29 -19.01
C SER A 475 2.61 -28.85 -20.39
N ARG A 476 2.75 -30.15 -20.64
CA ARG A 476 2.55 -30.76 -21.97
C ARG A 476 1.24 -31.52 -22.15
N PHE A 477 0.69 -32.15 -21.10
CA PHE A 477 -0.47 -33.06 -21.24
C PHE A 477 -1.75 -32.50 -20.60
N PRO A 478 -2.73 -31.98 -21.37
CA PRO A 478 -3.95 -31.37 -20.82
C PRO A 478 -4.83 -32.31 -19.99
N VAL A 479 -4.62 -33.63 -20.10
CA VAL A 479 -5.43 -34.66 -19.40
C VAL A 479 -5.26 -34.61 -17.87
N VAL A 480 -4.27 -33.86 -17.36
CA VAL A 480 -4.03 -33.64 -15.94
C VAL A 480 -4.43 -32.20 -15.59
N GLU A 481 -5.73 -31.92 -15.53
CA GLU A 481 -6.29 -30.70 -14.95
C GLU A 481 -6.66 -30.98 -13.50
N THR A 482 -5.66 -30.91 -12.63
CA THR A 482 -5.87 -30.93 -11.18
C THR A 482 -6.19 -29.52 -10.69
N ALA A 483 -6.86 -29.42 -9.54
CA ALA A 483 -7.05 -28.17 -8.82
C ALA A 483 -5.74 -27.39 -8.68
N GLY A 484 -5.84 -26.06 -8.68
CA GLY A 484 -4.72 -25.12 -8.60
C GLY A 484 -4.84 -23.99 -9.61
N VAL A 485 -3.70 -23.42 -10.00
CA VAL A 485 -3.63 -22.30 -10.95
C VAL A 485 -2.89 -22.72 -12.21
N VAL A 486 -3.39 -22.28 -13.36
CA VAL A 486 -2.75 -22.46 -14.67
C VAL A 486 -2.70 -21.16 -15.45
N ASP A 487 -1.56 -20.91 -16.07
CA ASP A 487 -1.39 -19.90 -17.10
C ASP A 487 -1.18 -20.61 -18.45
N HIS A 488 -2.14 -20.47 -19.35
CA HIS A 488 -2.07 -21.09 -20.68
C HIS A 488 -1.18 -20.33 -21.66
N ARG A 489 -0.81 -19.08 -21.33
CA ARG A 489 -0.13 -18.14 -22.22
C ARG A 489 0.94 -17.35 -21.46
N PRO A 490 1.87 -18.02 -20.76
CA PRO A 490 2.86 -17.31 -19.96
C PRO A 490 3.71 -16.41 -20.86
N LEU A 491 3.99 -15.20 -20.42
CA LEU A 491 4.83 -14.25 -21.15
C LEU A 491 6.30 -14.69 -21.11
N ALA A 492 7.02 -14.49 -22.21
CA ALA A 492 8.41 -14.92 -22.35
C ALA A 492 9.43 -14.03 -21.62
N THR A 493 9.09 -12.77 -21.39
CA THR A 493 9.95 -11.79 -20.73
C THR A 493 9.13 -10.93 -19.76
N PRO A 494 9.74 -10.46 -18.66
CA PRO A 494 9.08 -9.49 -17.81
C PRO A 494 8.92 -8.15 -18.55
N SER A 495 7.96 -7.35 -18.12
CA SER A 495 7.67 -6.00 -18.60
C SER A 495 8.25 -4.89 -17.71
N HIS A 496 8.48 -5.16 -16.42
CA HIS A 496 9.00 -4.19 -15.45
C HIS A 496 10.53 -4.21 -15.34
N ASP A 497 11.10 -3.04 -15.03
CA ASP A 497 12.50 -2.92 -14.64
C ASP A 497 12.66 -3.31 -13.16
N LEU A 498 13.64 -4.18 -12.90
CA LEU A 498 13.91 -4.72 -11.56
C LEU A 498 15.13 -4.08 -10.91
N GLU A 499 15.95 -3.35 -11.67
CA GLU A 499 17.26 -2.89 -11.21
C GLU A 499 17.17 -1.97 -9.99
N SER A 500 16.19 -1.07 -9.98
CA SER A 500 15.90 -0.18 -8.85
C SER A 500 15.68 -1.00 -7.56
N TYR A 501 14.90 -2.08 -7.64
CA TYR A 501 14.45 -2.85 -6.48
C TYR A 501 15.41 -3.93 -5.96
N ARG A 502 16.52 -4.20 -6.67
CA ARG A 502 17.49 -5.24 -6.27
C ARG A 502 18.02 -5.13 -4.83
N PRO A 503 18.28 -3.94 -4.26
CA PRO A 503 18.76 -3.83 -2.88
C PRO A 503 17.78 -4.43 -1.87
N TYR A 504 16.48 -4.23 -2.05
CA TYR A 504 15.45 -4.78 -1.16
C TYR A 504 15.33 -6.30 -1.30
N ALA A 505 15.38 -6.81 -2.53
CA ALA A 505 15.37 -8.24 -2.81
C ALA A 505 16.56 -8.96 -2.17
N ALA A 506 17.76 -8.35 -2.21
CA ALA A 506 18.95 -8.90 -1.59
C ALA A 506 18.90 -8.97 -0.05
N ALA A 507 18.01 -8.18 0.57
CA ALA A 507 17.80 -8.14 2.02
C ALA A 507 16.70 -9.10 2.51
N VAL A 508 16.09 -9.89 1.63
CA VAL A 508 15.14 -10.96 2.00
C VAL A 508 15.92 -12.17 2.53
N ASP A 509 15.65 -12.62 3.76
CA ASP A 509 16.16 -13.90 4.27
C ASP A 509 15.17 -15.02 3.90
N PRO A 510 15.56 -16.01 3.07
CA PRO A 510 14.68 -17.08 2.63
C PRO A 510 14.29 -18.09 3.73
N ALA A 511 14.76 -17.94 4.97
CA ALA A 511 14.57 -18.90 6.06
C ALA A 511 13.39 -18.61 7.01
N VAL A 512 12.58 -17.58 6.77
CA VAL A 512 11.45 -17.20 7.63
C VAL A 512 10.30 -18.22 7.49
N GLU A 513 9.84 -18.81 8.61
CA GLU A 513 8.64 -19.65 8.64
C GLU A 513 7.38 -18.77 8.72
N TYR A 514 6.41 -19.02 7.83
CA TYR A 514 5.17 -18.24 7.72
C TYR A 514 4.11 -18.72 8.71
N ASP A 515 3.42 -17.80 9.38
CA ASP A 515 2.20 -18.10 10.13
C ASP A 515 1.02 -18.21 9.15
N ASP A 516 0.36 -19.37 9.12
CA ASP A 516 -0.75 -19.68 8.22
C ASP A 516 -2.11 -19.14 8.73
N ASP A 517 -2.15 -18.54 9.93
CA ASP A 517 -3.38 -18.01 10.51
C ASP A 517 -3.63 -16.55 10.06
N PRO A 518 -4.68 -16.26 9.27
CA PRO A 518 -5.07 -14.89 9.02
C PRO A 518 -5.48 -14.29 10.36
N GLY A 519 -4.75 -13.28 10.84
CA GLY A 519 -5.03 -12.60 12.10
C GLY A 519 -6.51 -12.26 12.24
N ASP A 520 -7.21 -13.08 13.01
CA ASP A 520 -8.59 -12.89 13.49
C ASP A 520 -8.57 -12.77 15.03
N GLU A 521 -7.51 -12.18 15.56
CA GLU A 521 -7.51 -11.67 16.91
C GLU A 521 -7.54 -10.14 16.81
N HIS A 522 -8.67 -9.56 17.28
CA HIS A 522 -9.00 -8.14 17.43
C HIS A 522 -10.07 -7.61 16.45
N HIS A 523 -11.30 -8.08 16.67
CA HIS A 523 -12.47 -7.19 16.70
C HIS A 523 -12.54 -6.47 18.05
#